data_AF-A0A3P8Y616-F1
#
_entry.id   AF-A0A3P8Y616-F1
#
_cell.length_a   1.000
_cell.length_b   1.000
_cell.length_c   1.000
_cell.angle_alpha   90.00
_cell.angle_beta   90.00
_cell.angle_gamma   90.00
#
_symmetry.space_group_name_H-M   'P 1'
#
loop_
_entity.id
_entity.type
_entity.pdbx_description
1 polymer ?
#
loop_
_entity_poly.entity_id
_entity_poly.type
_entity_poly.pdbx_seq_one_letter_code
_entity_poly.pdbx_strand_id
1 'polypeptide(L)'
;MVSTKSLYHYTPILSFIYTNANLCKWCDISIPICEDGVCLTNCSMSSFCALSEEICVAIWRKDNESMSVKTLCHQPQQPLENIVLSNYSSKECVMTPQPSEDGVLFVCGCLGEHDCNDKLIFDKGSNGFSKLKSKDVIPVVVISLVPPFLVAIIATMAFYLYRTRQPGKQPKDWAPKRTHYQALDIPEGLSGDAITGSEDCHGKLSAINGDATSDMSPIRALELNHNAEQLPIQLEALVGKGRFAEVWRARLHHQSAGSLYETVAVKIFPSVEYVSWRNESAILSDADLEHDNIVQFLTAEERGPSGSPQRQYWLIMAYHGLGNLQDFLAGHVLSWAELCSMAGSVARGLAHLHSDTTPCGIPKVPVAHRDLKSSNIMVKSRRECALCDFGLALRLDLSLTVDDFANSGQVGTARYMAPEVLESRVNLEDLEAFKQMDVYSMALVLWEMVSRCEVIGEVKSYEPPFGSKVCDQPCVDSMRDLVLRDRGRPEIPTSWTTHQGMNLLCATITECWDHDPEARLTAHCVVERFGSLEEEMEQAELDTLISSQNHQQGPLSDTSPDNVDPLAQETDVERTAIPGQSDLV
;
A
#
# COMPACT_ATOMS: atom_id res chain seq x y z
N MET A 1 -28.14 34.90 36.95
CA MET A 1 -29.52 34.63 36.50
C MET A 1 -29.47 34.35 34.99
N VAL A 2 -29.81 33.10 34.63
CA VAL A 2 -30.48 32.59 33.41
C VAL A 2 -31.04 33.70 32.49
N SER A 3 -30.92 33.71 31.15
CA SER A 3 -31.17 32.63 30.19
C SER A 3 -30.66 32.95 28.77
N THR A 4 -30.19 31.89 28.13
CA THR A 4 -30.19 31.51 26.70
C THR A 4 -31.08 32.27 25.70
N LYS A 5 -30.55 32.53 24.50
CA LYS A 5 -31.01 31.88 23.24
C LYS A 5 -30.03 32.08 22.07
N SER A 6 -29.66 30.93 21.51
CA SER A 6 -28.89 30.70 20.29
C SER A 6 -29.71 31.03 19.04
N LEU A 7 -29.06 31.55 17.99
CA LEU A 7 -29.45 31.40 16.59
C LEU A 7 -28.22 31.64 15.72
N TYR A 8 -27.54 30.55 15.37
CA TYR A 8 -26.55 30.50 14.31
C TYR A 8 -27.27 30.62 12.96
N HIS A 9 -27.01 31.68 12.21
CA HIS A 9 -27.25 31.69 10.77
C HIS A 9 -25.94 31.29 10.08
N TYR A 10 -25.90 30.03 9.66
CA TYR A 10 -24.99 29.54 8.62
C TYR A 10 -25.36 30.25 7.31
N THR A 11 -24.47 31.10 6.80
CA THR A 11 -24.45 31.45 5.38
C THR A 11 -23.87 30.28 4.60
N PRO A 12 -24.49 29.82 3.50
CA PRO A 12 -23.95 28.75 2.68
C PRO A 12 -22.68 29.26 1.99
N ILE A 13 -21.62 28.47 2.11
CA ILE A 13 -20.37 28.62 1.36
C ILE A 13 -20.75 28.61 -0.12
N LEU A 14 -20.55 29.75 -0.77
CA LEU A 14 -20.65 29.88 -2.22
C LEU A 14 -19.75 28.82 -2.85
N SER A 15 -20.37 28.04 -3.72
CA SER A 15 -19.74 27.25 -4.78
C SER A 15 -18.50 27.96 -5.31
N PHE A 16 -17.31 27.37 -5.11
CA PHE A 16 -16.14 27.71 -5.89
C PHE A 16 -16.42 27.29 -7.33
N ILE A 17 -16.94 28.23 -8.10
CA ILE A 17 -16.76 28.25 -9.54
C ILE A 17 -15.25 28.20 -9.74
N TYR A 18 -14.75 27.21 -10.49
CA TYR A 18 -13.35 27.17 -10.94
C TYR A 18 -13.07 28.43 -11.75
N THR A 19 -12.64 29.49 -11.07
CA THR A 19 -11.96 30.61 -11.70
C THR A 19 -10.54 30.11 -11.99
N ASN A 20 -10.10 30.20 -13.24
CA ASN A 20 -8.70 30.00 -13.64
C ASN A 20 -7.83 31.04 -12.92
N ALA A 21 -7.52 30.81 -11.64
CA ALA A 21 -6.69 31.67 -10.82
C ALA A 21 -5.25 31.16 -10.86
N ASN A 22 -4.30 32.05 -11.15
CA ASN A 22 -2.89 31.69 -11.15
C ASN A 22 -2.42 31.36 -9.72
N LEU A 23 -1.56 30.35 -9.59
CA LEU A 23 -0.87 30.01 -8.34
C LEU A 23 0.55 30.58 -8.42
N CYS A 24 0.87 31.52 -7.54
CA CYS A 24 2.15 32.24 -7.55
C CYS A 24 2.88 32.07 -6.21
N LYS A 25 4.22 32.12 -6.24
CA LYS A 25 5.00 32.36 -5.01
C LYS A 25 4.64 33.69 -4.41
N TRP A 26 4.56 33.71 -3.08
CA TRP A 26 4.26 34.88 -2.29
C TRP A 26 5.21 35.04 -1.11
N CYS A 27 5.86 36.20 -1.03
CA CYS A 27 6.71 36.60 0.08
C CYS A 27 6.99 38.10 -0.01
N ASP A 28 6.96 38.79 1.13
CA ASP A 28 7.23 40.23 1.17
C ASP A 28 8.71 40.56 0.95
N ILE A 29 9.62 39.79 1.56
CA ILE A 29 11.09 39.90 1.40
C ILE A 29 11.71 38.51 1.60
N SER A 30 12.57 38.08 0.67
CA SER A 30 13.43 36.90 0.79
C SER A 30 14.83 37.16 0.24
N ILE A 31 15.79 36.29 0.59
CA ILE A 31 17.15 36.33 0.04
C ILE A 31 17.24 35.25 -1.05
N PRO A 32 17.46 35.64 -2.33
CA PRO A 32 17.50 34.68 -3.42
C PRO A 32 18.81 33.87 -3.42
N ILE A 33 18.74 32.63 -3.91
CA ILE A 33 19.91 31.78 -4.16
C ILE A 33 20.19 31.81 -5.66
N CYS A 34 21.33 32.37 -6.06
CA CYS A 34 21.69 32.59 -7.46
C CYS A 34 22.82 31.67 -7.91
N GLU A 35 22.62 30.98 -9.03
CA GLU A 35 23.61 30.13 -9.69
C GLU A 35 23.52 30.35 -11.22
N ASP A 36 24.66 30.64 -11.87
CA ASP A 36 24.79 30.75 -13.32
C ASP A 36 23.74 31.64 -14.05
N GLY A 37 23.42 32.81 -13.48
CA GLY A 37 22.50 33.79 -14.11
C GLY A 37 21.01 33.47 -13.93
N VAL A 38 20.70 32.43 -13.16
CA VAL A 38 19.35 32.10 -12.67
C VAL A 38 19.33 32.22 -11.15
N CYS A 39 18.27 32.80 -10.59
CA CYS A 39 18.09 32.87 -9.15
C CYS A 39 16.77 32.21 -8.73
N LEU A 40 16.78 31.48 -7.62
CA LEU A 40 15.57 31.00 -6.96
C LEU A 40 15.16 31.97 -5.86
N THR A 41 13.86 32.23 -5.72
CA THR A 41 13.37 33.24 -4.75
C THR A 41 13.48 32.80 -3.30
N ASN A 42 13.56 31.49 -3.04
CA ASN A 42 13.60 30.91 -1.69
C ASN A 42 12.36 31.29 -0.85
N CYS A 43 11.19 31.43 -1.49
CA CYS A 43 9.93 31.74 -0.82
C CYS A 43 9.15 30.46 -0.48
N SER A 44 8.80 30.30 0.79
CA SER A 44 8.18 29.09 1.34
C SER A 44 6.65 29.02 1.17
N MET A 45 6.03 30.11 0.71
CA MET A 45 4.57 30.21 0.55
C MET A 45 4.19 30.41 -0.91
N SER A 46 3.09 29.77 -1.31
CA SER A 46 2.42 29.97 -2.60
C SER A 46 0.97 30.36 -2.33
N SER A 47 0.41 31.28 -3.11
CA SER A 47 -0.97 31.75 -2.96
C SER A 47 -1.70 31.77 -4.29
N PHE A 48 -2.95 31.34 -4.31
CA PHE A 48 -3.84 31.59 -5.44
C PHE A 48 -4.17 33.08 -5.53
N CYS A 49 -4.07 33.64 -6.73
CA CYS A 49 -4.46 35.02 -6.97
C CYS A 49 -5.97 35.20 -6.78
N ALA A 50 -6.38 36.33 -6.23
CA ALA A 50 -7.78 36.60 -5.89
C ALA A 50 -8.63 36.83 -7.14
N LEU A 51 -8.02 37.30 -8.22
CA LEU A 51 -8.67 37.59 -9.49
C LEU A 51 -8.03 36.76 -10.62
N SER A 52 -8.83 36.27 -11.55
CA SER A 52 -8.35 35.46 -12.69
C SER A 52 -7.46 36.23 -13.68
N GLU A 53 -7.42 37.56 -13.58
CA GLU A 53 -6.62 38.45 -14.42
C GLU A 53 -5.26 38.82 -13.78
N GLU A 54 -5.01 38.40 -12.53
CA GLU A 54 -3.76 38.63 -11.84
C GLU A 54 -2.66 37.68 -12.35
N ILE A 55 -1.46 38.20 -12.52
CA ILE A 55 -0.26 37.49 -12.95
C ILE A 55 0.69 37.27 -11.78
N CYS A 56 1.61 36.32 -11.91
CA CYS A 56 2.70 36.16 -10.95
C CYS A 56 3.81 37.16 -11.25
N VAL A 57 4.27 37.89 -10.23
CA VAL A 57 5.33 38.88 -10.34
C VAL A 57 6.44 38.59 -9.35
N ALA A 58 7.68 38.82 -9.77
CA ALA A 58 8.84 38.90 -8.88
C ALA A 58 9.58 40.23 -9.08
N ILE A 59 9.96 40.84 -7.97
CA ILE A 59 10.76 42.06 -7.90
C ILE A 59 12.06 41.67 -7.22
N TRP A 60 13.18 41.86 -7.91
CA TRP A 60 14.51 41.63 -7.37
C TRP A 60 15.24 42.97 -7.22
N ARG A 61 15.83 43.18 -6.04
CA ARG A 61 16.56 44.39 -5.67
C ARG A 61 17.94 44.03 -5.19
N LYS A 62 18.92 44.84 -5.57
CA LYS A 62 20.26 44.80 -5.02
C LYS A 62 20.74 46.18 -4.67
N ASP A 63 20.97 46.37 -3.37
CA ASP A 63 21.62 47.54 -2.81
C ASP A 63 23.12 47.23 -2.58
N ASN A 64 23.88 48.19 -2.07
CA ASN A 64 25.33 48.02 -1.86
C ASN A 64 25.69 46.91 -0.85
N GLU A 65 24.77 46.51 0.02
CA GLU A 65 25.02 45.54 1.10
C GLU A 65 24.16 44.27 1.04
N SER A 66 23.04 44.23 0.30
CA SER A 66 22.15 43.07 0.29
C SER A 66 21.33 42.91 -0.99
N MET A 67 20.91 41.67 -1.24
CA MET A 67 19.98 41.32 -2.32
C MET A 67 18.66 40.86 -1.69
N SER A 68 17.54 41.33 -2.24
CA SER A 68 16.21 40.94 -1.79
C SER A 68 15.28 40.63 -2.96
N VAL A 69 14.32 39.74 -2.71
CA VAL A 69 13.25 39.42 -3.64
C VAL A 69 11.90 39.56 -2.95
N LYS A 70 10.92 40.09 -3.69
CA LYS A 70 9.51 40.15 -3.32
C LYS A 70 8.70 39.47 -4.41
N THR A 71 7.79 38.58 -4.04
CA THR A 71 6.91 37.88 -4.99
C THR A 71 5.44 38.06 -4.61
N LEU A 72 4.59 38.27 -5.61
CA LEU A 72 3.17 38.53 -5.40
C LEU A 72 2.31 38.24 -6.65
N CYS A 73 1.01 38.07 -6.42
CA CYS A 73 -0.01 38.26 -7.44
C CYS A 73 -0.20 39.75 -7.73
N HIS A 74 -0.29 40.14 -8.99
CA HIS A 74 -0.49 41.55 -9.38
C HIS A 74 -1.37 41.69 -10.60
N GLN A 75 -2.18 42.75 -10.65
CA GLN A 75 -2.96 43.09 -11.85
C GLN A 75 -2.10 43.94 -12.81
N PRO A 76 -1.84 43.48 -14.05
CA PRO A 76 -0.97 44.21 -14.99
C PRO A 76 -1.43 45.64 -15.31
N GLN A 77 -2.73 45.91 -15.18
CA GLN A 77 -3.33 47.22 -15.46
C GLN A 77 -3.08 48.25 -14.34
N GLN A 78 -2.64 47.81 -13.16
CA GLN A 78 -2.32 48.69 -12.04
C GLN A 78 -0.81 48.96 -11.99
N PRO A 79 -0.40 50.21 -11.67
CA PRO A 79 1.02 50.52 -11.50
C PRO A 79 1.58 49.77 -10.27
N LEU A 80 2.71 49.08 -10.46
CA LEU A 80 3.38 48.35 -9.40
C LEU A 80 4.54 49.20 -8.87
N GLU A 81 4.37 49.87 -7.73
CA GLU A 81 5.43 50.71 -7.13
C GLU A 81 6.03 51.73 -8.13
N ASN A 82 5.17 52.34 -8.97
CA ASN A 82 5.52 53.25 -10.09
C ASN A 82 6.23 52.60 -11.29
N ILE A 83 6.27 51.27 -11.36
CA ILE A 83 6.86 50.48 -12.44
C ILE A 83 5.75 49.99 -13.37
N VAL A 84 6.00 50.04 -14.68
CA VAL A 84 5.09 49.51 -15.71
C VAL A 84 5.65 48.19 -16.23
N LEU A 85 4.87 47.12 -16.05
CA LEU A 85 5.20 45.79 -16.56
C LEU A 85 4.94 45.72 -18.07
N SER A 86 6.00 45.61 -18.87
CA SER A 86 5.91 45.60 -20.34
C SER A 86 5.74 44.20 -20.95
N ASN A 87 6.14 43.14 -20.24
CA ASN A 87 6.04 41.76 -20.71
C ASN A 87 5.63 40.82 -19.56
N TYR A 88 4.41 40.28 -19.66
CA TYR A 88 3.82 39.37 -18.67
C TYR A 88 3.09 38.17 -19.31
N SER A 89 3.22 38.00 -20.62
CA SER A 89 2.65 36.87 -21.37
C SER A 89 3.59 35.66 -21.44
N SER A 90 4.77 35.75 -20.82
CA SER A 90 5.76 34.68 -20.77
C SER A 90 5.36 33.63 -19.73
N LYS A 91 5.65 32.35 -20.00
CA LYS A 91 5.55 31.30 -18.97
C LYS A 91 6.71 31.34 -17.96
N GLU A 92 7.82 31.97 -18.35
CA GLU A 92 9.03 32.08 -17.53
C GLU A 92 9.21 33.51 -17.01
N CYS A 93 9.67 33.66 -15.76
CA CYS A 93 9.97 34.96 -15.15
C CYS A 93 11.34 35.49 -15.61
N VAL A 94 11.34 36.10 -16.80
CA VAL A 94 12.53 36.74 -17.39
C VAL A 94 12.69 38.15 -16.84
N MET A 95 13.79 38.36 -16.14
CA MET A 95 14.08 39.60 -15.42
C MET A 95 14.40 40.75 -16.36
N THR A 96 13.65 41.84 -16.23
CA THR A 96 13.82 43.06 -17.02
C THR A 96 14.32 44.19 -16.11
N PRO A 97 15.41 44.89 -16.48
CA PRO A 97 15.94 45.98 -15.67
C PRO A 97 14.96 47.15 -15.63
N GLN A 98 14.81 47.78 -14.47
CA GLN A 98 13.96 48.94 -14.25
C GLN A 98 14.78 50.13 -13.72
N PRO A 99 14.40 51.37 -14.04
CA PRO A 99 15.04 52.55 -13.47
C PRO A 99 14.75 52.62 -11.96
N SER A 100 15.79 52.76 -11.14
CA SER A 100 15.71 52.93 -9.68
C SER A 100 16.68 54.03 -9.24
N GLU A 101 16.28 54.84 -8.25
CA GLU A 101 17.17 55.86 -7.64
C GLU A 101 18.18 55.21 -6.67
N ASP A 102 17.81 54.09 -6.06
CA ASP A 102 18.63 53.30 -5.14
C ASP A 102 18.90 51.91 -5.73
N GLY A 103 20.17 51.61 -6.01
CA GLY A 103 20.61 50.26 -6.39
C GLY A 103 20.15 49.74 -7.75
N VAL A 104 20.19 48.43 -7.92
CA VAL A 104 19.80 47.72 -9.15
C VAL A 104 18.45 47.04 -8.94
N LEU A 105 17.51 47.30 -9.84
CA LEU A 105 16.14 46.80 -9.78
C LEU A 105 15.79 46.00 -11.05
N PHE A 106 15.28 44.79 -10.85
CA PHE A 106 14.74 43.95 -11.91
C PHE A 106 13.33 43.48 -11.57
N VAL A 107 12.50 43.36 -12.59
CA VAL A 107 11.11 42.89 -12.44
C VAL A 107 10.77 41.93 -13.57
N CYS A 108 10.00 40.89 -13.26
CA CYS A 108 9.41 39.98 -14.23
C CYS A 108 7.95 39.68 -13.91
N GLY A 109 7.17 39.42 -14.95
CA GLY A 109 5.80 38.91 -14.86
C GLY A 109 5.64 37.63 -15.69
N CYS A 110 4.90 36.66 -15.18
CA CYS A 110 4.66 35.39 -15.87
C CYS A 110 3.24 34.83 -15.66
N LEU A 111 2.82 33.96 -16.58
CA LEU A 111 1.48 33.36 -16.62
C LEU A 111 1.54 31.88 -17.05
N GLY A 112 0.78 31.00 -16.38
CA GLY A 112 0.42 29.69 -16.90
C GLY A 112 1.17 28.46 -16.36
N GLU A 113 2.17 28.61 -15.50
CA GLU A 113 2.72 27.51 -14.68
C GLU A 113 2.58 27.83 -13.19
N HIS A 114 2.34 26.82 -12.37
CA HIS A 114 2.33 26.96 -10.91
C HIS A 114 3.69 27.50 -10.45
N ASP A 115 3.68 28.56 -9.65
CA ASP A 115 4.89 29.17 -9.06
C ASP A 115 5.92 29.66 -10.10
N CYS A 116 5.50 30.11 -11.28
CA CYS A 116 6.40 30.56 -12.35
C CYS A 116 7.36 31.70 -11.94
N ASN A 117 7.01 32.47 -10.91
CA ASN A 117 7.81 33.57 -10.36
C ASN A 117 8.84 33.11 -9.30
N ASP A 118 9.02 31.79 -9.08
CA ASP A 118 10.06 31.25 -8.20
C ASP A 118 11.45 31.22 -8.86
N LYS A 119 11.49 31.07 -10.19
CA LYS A 119 12.72 30.97 -10.98
C LYS A 119 12.95 32.23 -11.80
N LEU A 120 13.97 33.00 -11.42
CA LEU A 120 14.29 34.31 -11.97
C LEU A 120 15.42 34.19 -13.00
N ILE A 121 15.20 34.62 -14.25
CA ILE A 121 16.16 34.43 -15.34
C ILE A 121 16.73 35.79 -15.79
N PHE A 122 18.04 36.02 -15.60
CA PHE A 122 18.67 37.31 -15.90
C PHE A 122 19.37 37.37 -17.28
N ASP A 123 19.73 36.23 -17.86
CA ASP A 123 20.34 36.18 -19.19
C ASP A 123 19.84 34.96 -19.98
N LYS A 124 19.16 35.20 -21.11
CA LYS A 124 18.87 34.14 -22.09
C LYS A 124 20.03 34.09 -23.07
N GLY A 125 20.99 33.21 -22.80
CA GLY A 125 22.11 32.95 -23.72
C GLY A 125 21.63 32.79 -25.16
N SER A 126 22.34 33.40 -26.10
CA SER A 126 21.89 33.67 -27.47
C SER A 126 21.63 32.47 -28.39
N ASN A 127 21.45 31.24 -27.87
CA ASN A 127 21.20 30.03 -28.66
C ASN A 127 20.49 28.90 -27.88
N GLY A 128 19.43 29.18 -27.11
CA GLY A 128 18.39 28.19 -26.75
C GLY A 128 18.84 26.83 -26.17
N PHE A 129 20.03 26.75 -25.60
CA PHE A 129 20.59 25.58 -24.93
C PHE A 129 21.50 26.09 -23.82
N SER A 130 21.20 25.71 -22.58
CA SER A 130 22.01 25.99 -21.40
C SER A 130 23.41 25.40 -21.61
N LYS A 131 24.40 26.28 -21.73
CA LYS A 131 25.79 25.90 -21.96
C LYS A 131 26.40 25.52 -20.61
N LEU A 132 26.38 24.23 -20.28
CA LEU A 132 27.23 23.63 -19.26
C LEU A 132 28.70 23.93 -19.62
N LYS A 133 29.29 24.90 -18.94
CA LYS A 133 30.73 25.03 -18.79
C LYS A 133 31.03 25.37 -17.33
N SER A 134 30.84 24.38 -16.46
CA SER A 134 31.52 24.38 -15.18
C SER A 134 33.03 24.26 -15.44
N LYS A 135 33.78 25.24 -14.96
CA LYS A 135 35.23 25.31 -15.12
C LYS A 135 35.98 24.60 -13.99
N ASP A 136 35.27 23.94 -13.06
CA ASP A 136 35.85 23.42 -11.82
C ASP A 136 35.68 21.91 -11.59
N VAL A 137 34.98 21.17 -12.47
CA VAL A 137 34.79 19.71 -12.32
C VAL A 137 36.00 18.90 -12.83
N ILE A 138 36.72 19.41 -13.82
CA ILE A 138 37.81 18.66 -14.48
C ILE A 138 38.98 18.35 -13.53
N PRO A 139 39.44 19.26 -12.63
CA PRO A 139 40.54 18.92 -11.72
C PRO A 139 40.12 17.88 -10.67
N VAL A 140 38.90 17.97 -10.12
CA VAL A 140 38.45 17.11 -9.02
C VAL A 140 38.23 15.68 -9.50
N VAL A 141 37.60 15.49 -10.66
CA VAL A 141 37.38 14.16 -11.25
C VAL A 141 38.71 13.50 -11.62
N VAL A 142 39.67 14.26 -12.14
CA VAL A 142 41.01 13.75 -12.49
C VAL A 142 41.81 13.39 -11.23
N ILE A 143 41.76 14.21 -10.17
CA ILE A 143 42.48 13.92 -8.91
C ILE A 143 41.86 12.73 -8.16
N SER A 144 40.54 12.54 -8.23
CA SER A 144 39.83 11.48 -7.50
C SER A 144 39.80 10.13 -8.24
N LEU A 145 39.73 10.11 -9.58
CA LEU A 145 39.54 8.87 -10.34
C LEU A 145 40.83 8.29 -10.93
N VAL A 146 41.87 9.10 -11.16
CA VAL A 146 43.14 8.61 -11.72
C VAL A 146 43.89 7.69 -10.74
N PRO A 147 44.00 7.99 -9.44
CA PRO A 147 44.67 7.07 -8.49
C PRO A 147 44.03 5.67 -8.41
N PRO A 148 42.70 5.50 -8.24
CA PRO A 148 42.09 4.17 -8.21
C PRO A 148 42.18 3.45 -9.56
N PHE A 149 42.12 4.19 -10.69
CA PHE A 149 42.30 3.60 -12.02
C PHE A 149 43.72 3.05 -12.22
N LEU A 150 44.74 3.77 -11.75
CA LEU A 150 46.13 3.28 -11.78
C LEU A 150 46.34 2.06 -10.86
N VAL A 151 45.70 2.03 -9.69
CA VAL A 151 45.73 0.86 -8.80
C VAL A 151 45.11 -0.36 -9.47
N ALA A 152 43.98 -0.20 -10.18
CA ALA A 152 43.35 -1.28 -10.93
C ALA A 152 44.24 -1.81 -12.06
N ILE A 153 44.96 -0.94 -12.78
CA ILE A 153 45.93 -1.34 -13.81
C ILE A 153 47.11 -2.11 -13.20
N ILE A 154 47.63 -1.66 -12.04
CA ILE A 154 48.73 -2.34 -11.37
C ILE A 154 48.27 -3.71 -10.85
N ALA A 155 47.08 -3.80 -10.27
CA ALA A 155 46.51 -5.05 -9.77
C ALA A 155 46.26 -6.07 -10.90
N THR A 156 45.73 -5.62 -12.04
CA THR A 156 45.52 -6.47 -13.22
C THR A 156 46.83 -6.92 -13.85
N MET A 157 47.84 -6.04 -13.93
CA MET A 157 49.19 -6.43 -14.40
C MET A 157 49.89 -7.39 -13.44
N ALA A 158 49.75 -7.19 -12.12
CA ALA A 158 50.27 -8.10 -11.12
C ALA A 158 49.58 -9.47 -11.20
N PHE A 159 48.26 -9.52 -11.38
CA PHE A 159 47.50 -10.74 -11.60
C PHE A 159 47.89 -11.44 -12.91
N TYR A 160 48.10 -10.68 -13.99
CA TYR A 160 48.54 -11.21 -15.28
C TYR A 160 49.96 -11.81 -15.19
N LEU A 161 50.89 -11.12 -14.52
CA LEU A 161 52.25 -11.61 -14.28
C LEU A 161 52.27 -12.80 -13.31
N TYR A 162 51.38 -12.81 -12.31
CA TYR A 162 51.19 -13.93 -11.40
C TYR A 162 50.69 -15.17 -12.16
N ARG A 163 49.70 -15.01 -13.04
CA ARG A 163 49.17 -16.10 -13.88
C ARG A 163 50.17 -16.61 -14.93
N THR A 164 50.96 -15.73 -15.53
CA THR A 164 51.93 -16.13 -16.57
C THR A 164 53.23 -16.70 -15.99
N ARG A 165 53.52 -16.46 -14.69
CA ARG A 165 54.68 -17.04 -13.98
C ARG A 165 54.40 -18.31 -13.18
N GLN A 166 53.15 -18.79 -13.09
CA GLN A 166 52.88 -20.09 -12.50
C GLN A 166 53.16 -21.23 -13.51
N PRO A 167 54.13 -22.13 -13.25
CA PRO A 167 54.24 -23.38 -13.99
C PRO A 167 53.03 -24.25 -13.67
N GLY A 168 52.37 -24.75 -14.72
CA GLY A 168 51.01 -25.28 -14.68
C GLY A 168 50.74 -26.34 -13.61
N LYS A 169 49.60 -26.17 -12.93
CA LYS A 169 48.83 -27.29 -12.38
C LYS A 169 47.50 -27.33 -13.12
N GLN A 170 47.20 -28.47 -13.74
CA GLN A 170 45.97 -28.68 -14.49
C GLN A 170 44.73 -28.60 -13.58
N PRO A 171 43.64 -27.93 -14.01
CA PRO A 171 42.34 -28.05 -13.37
C PRO A 171 41.50 -29.16 -14.00
N LYS A 172 40.78 -29.90 -13.13
CA LYS A 172 39.73 -30.85 -13.44
C LYS A 172 38.46 -30.15 -13.94
N ASP A 173 37.73 -30.85 -14.82
CA ASP A 173 36.50 -30.44 -15.50
C ASP A 173 35.30 -30.16 -14.57
N TRP A 174 34.56 -29.09 -14.87
CA TRP A 174 33.08 -29.10 -14.92
C TRP A 174 32.56 -27.95 -15.80
N ALA A 175 31.56 -28.24 -16.63
CA ALA A 175 31.06 -27.39 -17.73
C ALA A 175 30.02 -26.31 -17.27
N PRO A 176 29.79 -25.24 -18.08
CA PRO A 176 29.05 -24.04 -17.67
C PRO A 176 27.58 -24.00 -18.14
N LYS A 177 26.70 -23.35 -17.36
CA LYS A 177 25.37 -22.88 -17.81
C LYS A 177 25.45 -21.38 -18.15
N ARG A 178 25.02 -21.03 -19.37
CA ARG A 178 24.88 -19.66 -19.90
C ARG A 178 23.47 -19.14 -19.63
N THR A 179 23.40 -17.89 -19.21
CA THR A 179 22.21 -17.01 -19.20
C THR A 179 22.02 -16.39 -20.58
N HIS A 180 20.80 -16.41 -21.12
CA HIS A 180 20.42 -15.71 -22.34
C HIS A 180 18.91 -15.38 -22.28
N TYR A 181 18.55 -14.11 -22.20
CA TYR A 181 17.23 -13.63 -22.62
C TYR A 181 17.42 -12.37 -23.45
N GLN A 182 17.24 -12.51 -24.76
CA GLN A 182 17.12 -11.42 -25.70
C GLN A 182 16.12 -11.83 -26.78
N ALA A 183 15.06 -11.03 -26.90
CA ALA A 183 14.15 -10.78 -28.04
C ALA A 183 13.68 -11.97 -28.90
N LEU A 184 12.37 -12.13 -29.05
CA LEU A 184 11.75 -12.96 -30.08
C LEU A 184 10.81 -12.11 -30.96
N ASP A 185 11.26 -11.87 -32.18
CA ASP A 185 10.42 -11.64 -33.36
C ASP A 185 9.90 -12.99 -33.89
N ILE A 186 8.69 -12.98 -34.46
CA ILE A 186 8.03 -14.11 -35.15
C ILE A 186 8.56 -14.20 -36.60
N PRO A 187 8.69 -15.40 -37.21
CA PRO A 187 7.73 -15.73 -38.28
C PRO A 187 7.35 -17.22 -38.43
N GLU A 188 6.07 -17.40 -38.78
CA GLU A 188 5.46 -18.28 -39.79
C GLU A 188 6.04 -19.69 -40.10
N GLY A 189 5.15 -20.69 -40.02
CA GLY A 189 4.91 -21.55 -41.18
C GLY A 189 5.04 -23.07 -41.00
N LEU A 190 3.88 -23.73 -41.18
CA LEU A 190 3.66 -25.07 -41.75
C LEU A 190 3.65 -26.32 -40.84
N SER A 191 2.41 -26.76 -40.57
CA SER A 191 1.84 -28.13 -40.73
C SER A 191 2.51 -29.31 -40.00
N GLY A 192 1.83 -30.18 -39.26
CA GLY A 192 0.41 -30.40 -39.03
C GLY A 192 0.21 -31.65 -38.14
N ASP A 193 -1.04 -31.82 -37.71
CA ASP A 193 -1.70 -33.01 -37.18
C ASP A 193 -1.41 -33.54 -35.76
N ALA A 194 -2.29 -33.08 -34.86
CA ALA A 194 -3.14 -33.86 -33.94
C ALA A 194 -2.48 -34.80 -32.90
N ILE A 195 -2.74 -34.49 -31.61
CA ILE A 195 -3.46 -35.37 -30.67
C ILE A 195 -4.12 -34.46 -29.60
N THR A 196 -5.40 -34.72 -29.40
CA THR A 196 -6.34 -34.11 -28.44
C THR A 196 -6.00 -34.44 -26.99
N GLY A 197 -6.07 -33.46 -26.09
CA GLY A 197 -6.02 -33.66 -24.64
C GLY A 197 -5.86 -32.35 -23.87
N SER A 198 -6.90 -31.52 -23.84
CA SER A 198 -7.00 -30.36 -22.94
C SER A 198 -7.60 -30.84 -21.63
N GLU A 199 -6.80 -30.87 -20.56
CA GLU A 199 -7.30 -30.98 -19.19
C GLU A 199 -7.51 -29.58 -18.63
N ASP A 200 -8.78 -29.25 -18.35
CA ASP A 200 -9.21 -28.06 -17.61
C ASP A 200 -8.76 -28.18 -16.14
N CYS A 201 -7.97 -27.23 -15.66
CA CYS A 201 -7.52 -27.19 -14.27
C CYS A 201 -8.34 -26.19 -13.45
N HIS A 202 -9.54 -26.62 -13.03
CA HIS A 202 -10.18 -26.09 -11.81
C HIS A 202 -9.76 -26.96 -10.62
N GLY A 203 -9.34 -26.30 -9.53
CA GLY A 203 -8.70 -26.90 -8.36
C GLY A 203 -9.43 -28.07 -7.70
N LYS A 204 -8.62 -29.01 -7.20
CA LYS A 204 -9.04 -30.20 -6.46
C LYS A 204 -9.04 -29.86 -4.96
N LEU A 205 -10.22 -29.55 -4.42
CA LEU A 205 -10.45 -29.34 -3.00
C LEU A 205 -10.52 -30.71 -2.29
N SER A 206 -9.65 -30.93 -1.31
CA SER A 206 -9.68 -32.13 -0.46
C SER A 206 -10.90 -32.08 0.47
N ALA A 207 -11.74 -33.12 0.39
CA ALA A 207 -12.93 -33.28 1.20
C ALA A 207 -12.58 -33.81 2.61
N ILE A 208 -13.05 -33.10 3.64
CA ILE A 208 -13.30 -33.65 4.98
C ILE A 208 -14.74 -33.26 5.35
N ASN A 209 -15.58 -34.26 5.60
CA ASN A 209 -16.97 -34.10 6.03
C ASN A 209 -17.04 -33.68 7.52
N GLY A 210 -17.92 -32.74 7.87
CA GLY A 210 -18.36 -32.54 9.25
C GLY A 210 -19.05 -31.20 9.55
N ASP A 211 -20.38 -31.20 9.40
CA ASP A 211 -21.40 -30.33 9.99
C ASP A 211 -21.55 -28.84 9.65
N ALA A 212 -22.83 -28.50 9.52
CA ALA A 212 -23.40 -27.32 8.88
C ALA A 212 -23.30 -26.04 9.71
N THR A 213 -22.92 -24.93 9.06
CA THR A 213 -23.67 -23.66 9.07
C THR A 213 -23.14 -22.71 7.98
N SER A 214 -24.00 -22.41 7.00
CA SER A 214 -23.93 -21.33 5.98
C SER A 214 -22.55 -20.97 5.40
N ASP A 215 -22.04 -21.81 4.49
CA ASP A 215 -20.98 -21.44 3.56
C ASP A 215 -21.61 -20.86 2.28
N MET A 216 -21.24 -19.62 1.92
CA MET A 216 -21.49 -19.07 0.58
C MET A 216 -20.67 -19.87 -0.42
N SER A 217 -21.36 -20.42 -1.42
CA SER A 217 -20.76 -21.24 -2.48
C SER A 217 -19.87 -20.40 -3.40
N PRO A 218 -18.80 -20.96 -3.98
CA PRO A 218 -17.92 -20.22 -4.87
C PRO A 218 -18.66 -19.96 -6.19
N ILE A 219 -18.96 -18.71 -6.49
CA ILE A 219 -19.35 -18.32 -7.85
C ILE A 219 -18.12 -18.48 -8.72
N ARG A 220 -18.05 -19.63 -9.42
CA ARG A 220 -17.38 -19.72 -10.72
C ARG A 220 -17.86 -18.53 -11.53
N ALA A 221 -16.92 -17.74 -12.05
CA ALA A 221 -17.15 -16.70 -13.04
C ALA A 221 -18.25 -17.16 -14.01
N LEU A 222 -19.47 -16.70 -13.78
CA LEU A 222 -20.52 -16.88 -14.75
C LEU A 222 -20.03 -16.04 -15.91
N GLU A 223 -19.76 -16.67 -17.06
CA GLU A 223 -19.69 -16.00 -18.34
C GLU A 223 -21.03 -15.27 -18.53
N LEU A 224 -21.13 -14.09 -17.93
CA LEU A 224 -22.20 -13.15 -18.16
C LEU A 224 -21.98 -12.68 -19.58
N ASN A 225 -22.73 -13.30 -20.50
CA ASN A 225 -23.02 -12.76 -21.81
C ASN A 225 -23.12 -11.23 -21.67
N HIS A 226 -22.31 -10.51 -22.45
CA HIS A 226 -22.27 -9.05 -22.54
C HIS A 226 -23.59 -8.46 -23.10
N ASN A 227 -24.73 -8.85 -22.54
CA ASN A 227 -26.00 -8.21 -22.76
C ASN A 227 -26.13 -7.13 -21.70
N ALA A 228 -26.24 -5.89 -22.17
CA ALA A 228 -26.16 -4.61 -21.46
C ALA A 228 -27.26 -4.38 -20.40
N GLU A 229 -27.41 -5.27 -19.43
CA GLU A 229 -28.34 -5.10 -18.32
C GLU A 229 -27.58 -5.06 -16.98
N GLN A 230 -27.77 -3.96 -16.24
CA GLN A 230 -27.15 -3.75 -14.93
C GLN A 230 -27.64 -4.81 -13.93
N LEU A 231 -26.77 -5.23 -13.01
CA LEU A 231 -27.13 -6.18 -11.97
C LEU A 231 -28.29 -5.63 -11.10
N PRO A 232 -29.28 -6.47 -10.75
CA PRO A 232 -30.43 -6.06 -9.95
C PRO A 232 -30.04 -5.91 -8.47
N ILE A 233 -29.34 -4.81 -8.17
CA ILE A 233 -28.77 -4.50 -6.86
C ILE A 233 -29.67 -3.53 -6.10
N GLN A 234 -29.99 -3.89 -4.86
CA GLN A 234 -30.72 -3.04 -3.92
C GLN A 234 -29.80 -2.63 -2.76
N LEU A 235 -29.44 -1.34 -2.69
CA LEU A 235 -28.67 -0.78 -1.57
C LEU A 235 -29.48 -0.85 -0.27
N GLU A 236 -28.86 -1.27 0.82
CA GLU A 236 -29.51 -1.37 2.13
C GLU A 236 -28.98 -0.37 3.14
N ALA A 237 -27.67 -0.37 3.37
CA ALA A 237 -27.05 0.36 4.46
C ALA A 237 -25.68 0.90 4.06
N LEU A 238 -25.41 2.17 4.36
CA LEU A 238 -24.07 2.75 4.27
C LEU A 238 -23.21 2.13 5.38
N VAL A 239 -22.17 1.39 5.02
CA VAL A 239 -21.27 0.70 5.97
C VAL A 239 -19.92 1.38 6.11
N GLY A 240 -19.54 2.22 5.15
CA GLY A 240 -18.28 2.96 5.22
C GLY A 240 -18.26 4.16 4.29
N LYS A 241 -17.44 5.15 4.63
CA LYS A 241 -17.16 6.31 3.79
C LYS A 241 -15.64 6.50 3.73
N GLY A 242 -15.06 6.12 2.60
CA GLY A 242 -13.64 6.29 2.33
C GLY A 242 -13.33 7.68 1.81
N ARG A 243 -12.07 7.88 1.40
CA ARG A 243 -11.60 9.12 0.78
C ARG A 243 -12.29 9.40 -0.56
N PHE A 244 -12.49 8.36 -1.36
CA PHE A 244 -12.95 8.47 -2.75
C PHE A 244 -14.39 8.01 -2.97
N ALA A 245 -14.94 7.22 -2.06
CA ALA A 245 -16.19 6.50 -2.29
C ALA A 245 -16.97 6.21 -1.01
N GLU A 246 -18.26 5.98 -1.20
CA GLU A 246 -19.15 5.44 -0.17
C GLU A 246 -19.32 3.93 -0.39
N VAL A 247 -19.25 3.15 0.69
CA VAL A 247 -19.39 1.70 0.66
C VAL A 247 -20.74 1.33 1.27
N TRP A 248 -21.53 0.58 0.51
CA TRP A 248 -22.86 0.14 0.89
C TRP A 248 -22.92 -1.37 1.00
N ARG A 249 -23.60 -1.87 2.03
CA ARG A 249 -24.14 -3.24 2.01
C ARG A 249 -25.37 -3.25 1.10
N ALA A 250 -25.43 -4.21 0.19
CA ALA A 250 -26.51 -4.33 -0.76
C ALA A 250 -26.95 -5.78 -0.96
N ARG A 251 -28.15 -5.97 -1.50
CA ARG A 251 -28.65 -7.27 -1.97
C ARG A 251 -28.52 -7.36 -3.47
N LEU A 252 -27.87 -8.41 -3.96
CA LEU A 252 -27.87 -8.82 -5.36
C LEU A 252 -28.95 -9.89 -5.55
N HIS A 253 -29.98 -9.61 -6.36
CA HIS A 253 -31.07 -10.55 -6.61
C HIS A 253 -30.74 -11.46 -7.81
N HIS A 254 -30.95 -12.77 -7.69
CA HIS A 254 -30.76 -13.68 -8.83
C HIS A 254 -32.06 -13.85 -9.62
N GLN A 255 -32.00 -13.63 -10.94
CA GLN A 255 -33.17 -13.78 -11.82
C GLN A 255 -33.66 -15.23 -11.93
N SER A 256 -32.79 -16.22 -11.63
CA SER A 256 -33.03 -17.65 -11.89
C SER A 256 -33.29 -18.50 -10.63
N ALA A 257 -33.16 -17.94 -9.43
CA ALA A 257 -33.33 -18.66 -8.17
C ALA A 257 -34.28 -17.89 -7.26
N GLY A 258 -35.52 -18.39 -7.12
CA GLY A 258 -36.60 -17.71 -6.39
C GLY A 258 -36.18 -17.17 -5.02
N SER A 259 -36.46 -15.88 -4.78
CA SER A 259 -36.27 -15.11 -3.54
C SER A 259 -34.90 -15.17 -2.83
N LEU A 260 -33.90 -15.85 -3.39
CA LEU A 260 -32.55 -15.88 -2.84
C LEU A 260 -31.80 -14.63 -3.31
N TYR A 261 -31.26 -13.88 -2.35
CA TYR A 261 -30.37 -12.76 -2.62
C TYR A 261 -29.00 -13.04 -2.02
N GLU A 262 -27.97 -12.56 -2.69
CA GLU A 262 -26.60 -12.54 -2.15
C GLU A 262 -26.33 -11.17 -1.51
N THR A 263 -25.61 -11.15 -0.40
CA THR A 263 -25.20 -9.88 0.23
C THR A 263 -23.85 -9.48 -0.36
N VAL A 264 -23.80 -8.29 -0.97
CA VAL A 264 -22.61 -7.75 -1.65
C VAL A 264 -22.22 -6.39 -1.08
N ALA A 265 -20.95 -6.03 -1.22
CA ALA A 265 -20.45 -4.69 -0.96
C ALA A 265 -20.45 -3.89 -2.26
N VAL A 266 -21.00 -2.67 -2.23
CA VAL A 266 -21.04 -1.77 -3.37
C VAL A 266 -20.31 -0.49 -3.02
N LYS A 267 -19.15 -0.28 -3.65
CA LYS A 267 -18.36 0.95 -3.52
C LYS A 267 -18.74 1.91 -4.63
N ILE A 268 -19.33 3.05 -4.25
CA ILE A 268 -19.92 4.04 -5.15
C ILE A 268 -19.04 5.29 -5.20
N PHE A 269 -18.54 5.59 -6.39
CA PHE A 269 -17.69 6.75 -6.67
C PHE A 269 -18.49 7.84 -7.38
N PRO A 270 -18.39 9.11 -6.95
CA PRO A 270 -18.89 10.23 -7.73
C PRO A 270 -18.04 10.42 -9.00
N SER A 271 -18.57 11.14 -9.99
CA SER A 271 -17.90 11.32 -11.28
C SER A 271 -16.51 11.95 -11.19
N VAL A 272 -16.27 12.78 -10.17
CA VAL A 272 -14.96 13.41 -9.92
C VAL A 272 -13.88 12.40 -9.51
N GLU A 273 -14.26 11.26 -8.94
CA GLU A 273 -13.36 10.18 -8.50
C GLU A 273 -13.28 9.04 -9.54
N TYR A 274 -13.60 9.32 -10.81
CA TYR A 274 -13.52 8.34 -11.90
C TYR A 274 -12.13 7.71 -12.03
N VAL A 275 -11.06 8.48 -11.81
CA VAL A 275 -9.67 7.99 -11.92
C VAL A 275 -9.41 6.89 -10.88
N SER A 276 -9.84 7.10 -9.63
CA SER A 276 -9.70 6.10 -8.56
C SER A 276 -10.54 4.85 -8.83
N TRP A 277 -11.80 5.01 -9.27
CA TRP A 277 -12.63 3.88 -9.68
C TRP A 277 -12.00 3.08 -10.83
N ARG A 278 -11.51 3.77 -11.86
CA ARG A 278 -10.89 3.14 -13.03
C ARG A 278 -9.63 2.38 -12.64
N ASN A 279 -8.79 2.94 -11.78
CA ASN A 279 -7.59 2.28 -11.30
C ASN A 279 -7.93 1.00 -10.52
N GLU A 280 -8.81 1.11 -9.53
CA GLU A 280 -9.23 -0.02 -8.70
C GLU A 280 -9.94 -1.11 -9.53
N SER A 281 -10.83 -0.72 -10.44
CA SER A 281 -11.47 -1.63 -11.39
C SER A 281 -10.45 -2.35 -12.26
N ALA A 282 -9.45 -1.62 -12.79
CA ALA A 282 -8.45 -2.21 -13.69
C ALA A 282 -7.54 -3.20 -12.96
N ILE A 283 -7.23 -2.96 -11.69
CA ILE A 283 -6.43 -3.87 -10.86
C ILE A 283 -7.25 -5.11 -10.49
N LEU A 284 -8.47 -4.93 -9.99
CA LEU A 284 -9.32 -6.04 -9.54
C LEU A 284 -9.89 -6.91 -10.68
N SER A 285 -9.95 -6.40 -11.92
CA SER A 285 -10.38 -7.19 -13.08
C SER A 285 -9.29 -8.13 -13.61
N ASP A 286 -8.10 -8.12 -13.02
CA ASP A 286 -6.99 -8.97 -13.40
C ASP A 286 -7.18 -10.38 -12.84
N ALA A 287 -7.35 -11.37 -13.72
CA ALA A 287 -7.56 -12.76 -13.31
C ALA A 287 -6.36 -13.32 -12.54
N ASP A 288 -5.14 -12.84 -12.82
CA ASP A 288 -3.93 -13.28 -12.12
C ASP A 288 -3.85 -12.73 -10.69
N LEU A 289 -4.69 -11.75 -10.33
CA LEU A 289 -4.77 -11.18 -8.99
C LEU A 289 -5.76 -11.91 -8.08
N GLU A 290 -6.58 -12.83 -8.60
CA GLU A 290 -7.52 -13.63 -7.82
C GLU A 290 -6.78 -14.46 -6.75
N HIS A 291 -7.16 -14.27 -5.48
CA HIS A 291 -6.53 -14.94 -4.34
C HIS A 291 -7.41 -14.84 -3.09
N ASP A 292 -7.38 -15.84 -2.20
CA ASP A 292 -8.23 -15.92 -0.99
C ASP A 292 -8.04 -14.77 0.00
N ASN A 293 -6.88 -14.10 -0.06
CA ASN A 293 -6.50 -12.96 0.77
C ASN A 293 -6.51 -11.62 0.02
N ILE A 294 -7.16 -11.57 -1.13
CA ILE A 294 -7.53 -10.35 -1.86
C ILE A 294 -9.06 -10.30 -1.92
N VAL A 295 -9.67 -9.11 -1.79
CA VAL A 295 -11.13 -9.00 -1.81
C VAL A 295 -11.69 -9.57 -3.11
N GLN A 296 -12.72 -10.42 -3.01
CA GLN A 296 -13.35 -11.02 -4.17
C GLN A 296 -14.13 -9.96 -4.95
N PHE A 297 -13.68 -9.68 -6.17
CA PHE A 297 -14.31 -8.77 -7.10
C PHE A 297 -15.37 -9.49 -7.93
N LEU A 298 -16.55 -8.89 -8.08
CA LEU A 298 -17.63 -9.42 -8.92
C LEU A 298 -17.66 -8.70 -10.26
N THR A 299 -17.83 -7.38 -10.24
CA THR A 299 -17.89 -6.56 -11.46
C THR A 299 -17.79 -5.06 -11.17
N ALA A 300 -17.60 -4.27 -12.22
CA ALA A 300 -17.67 -2.82 -12.18
C ALA A 300 -18.80 -2.34 -13.10
N GLU A 301 -19.58 -1.36 -12.65
CA GLU A 301 -20.70 -0.83 -13.40
C GLU A 301 -20.70 0.69 -13.45
N GLU A 302 -21.20 1.23 -14.55
CA GLU A 302 -21.48 2.64 -14.68
C GLU A 302 -23.00 2.84 -14.62
N ARG A 303 -23.46 3.67 -13.67
CA ARG A 303 -24.89 3.93 -13.44
C ARG A 303 -25.22 5.40 -13.62
N GLY A 304 -26.35 5.68 -14.27
CA GLY A 304 -26.83 7.03 -14.58
C GLY A 304 -26.56 7.48 -16.02
N PRO A 305 -27.11 8.64 -16.44
CA PRO A 305 -27.02 9.10 -17.81
C PRO A 305 -25.59 9.49 -18.20
N SER A 306 -25.17 9.08 -19.40
CA SER A 306 -23.84 9.37 -19.94
C SER A 306 -23.60 10.88 -20.05
N GLY A 307 -22.42 11.34 -19.62
CA GLY A 307 -22.06 12.77 -19.61
C GLY A 307 -22.75 13.62 -18.54
N SER A 308 -23.51 13.02 -17.62
CA SER A 308 -24.14 13.75 -16.51
C SER A 308 -23.27 13.79 -15.25
N PRO A 309 -23.33 14.87 -14.44
CA PRO A 309 -22.68 14.93 -13.13
C PRO A 309 -23.33 13.99 -12.09
N GLN A 310 -24.48 13.38 -12.43
CA GLN A 310 -25.14 12.36 -11.61
C GLN A 310 -24.67 10.95 -11.93
N ARG A 311 -23.75 10.79 -12.90
CA ARG A 311 -23.15 9.49 -13.21
C ARG A 311 -22.35 8.99 -12.01
N GLN A 312 -22.60 7.75 -11.64
CA GLN A 312 -21.93 7.06 -10.58
C GLN A 312 -21.18 5.86 -11.14
N TYR A 313 -20.06 5.55 -10.52
CA TYR A 313 -19.23 4.41 -10.88
C TYR A 313 -19.22 3.46 -9.70
N TRP A 314 -19.63 2.21 -9.94
CA TRP A 314 -19.84 1.21 -8.90
C TRP A 314 -18.79 0.11 -9.04
N LEU A 315 -18.22 -0.32 -7.91
CA LEU A 315 -17.50 -1.58 -7.79
C LEU A 315 -18.29 -2.51 -6.89
N ILE A 316 -18.55 -3.72 -7.37
CA ILE A 316 -19.31 -4.74 -6.68
C ILE A 316 -18.35 -5.85 -6.26
N MET A 317 -18.32 -6.14 -4.97
CA MET A 317 -17.39 -7.07 -4.32
C MET A 317 -18.13 -7.93 -3.29
N ALA A 318 -17.49 -9.01 -2.85
CA ALA A 318 -18.01 -9.82 -1.75
C ALA A 318 -18.15 -8.98 -0.47
N TYR A 319 -19.24 -9.19 0.28
CA TYR A 319 -19.45 -8.54 1.56
C TYR A 319 -18.88 -9.36 2.70
N HIS A 320 -18.00 -8.76 3.50
CA HIS A 320 -17.45 -9.37 4.70
C HIS A 320 -18.11 -8.80 5.96
N GLY A 321 -18.96 -9.61 6.60
CA GLY A 321 -19.82 -9.17 7.70
C GLY A 321 -19.12 -8.75 8.99
N LEU A 322 -17.84 -9.14 9.17
CA LEU A 322 -17.04 -8.73 10.33
C LEU A 322 -16.37 -7.35 10.14
N GLY A 323 -16.53 -6.73 8.97
CA GLY A 323 -16.01 -5.39 8.70
C GLY A 323 -14.50 -5.35 8.46
N ASN A 324 -13.91 -4.17 8.67
CA ASN A 324 -12.47 -3.96 8.54
C ASN A 324 -11.72 -4.36 9.82
N LEU A 325 -10.42 -4.61 9.68
CA LEU A 325 -9.55 -5.08 10.76
C LEU A 325 -9.44 -4.05 11.89
N GLN A 326 -9.40 -2.75 11.59
CA GLN A 326 -9.33 -1.71 12.62
C GLN A 326 -10.52 -1.76 13.58
N ASP A 327 -11.74 -1.75 13.05
CA ASP A 327 -12.97 -1.81 13.85
C ASP A 327 -13.08 -3.15 14.60
N PHE A 328 -12.65 -4.23 13.95
CA PHE A 328 -12.61 -5.55 14.56
C PHE A 328 -11.67 -5.58 15.78
N LEU A 329 -10.44 -5.08 15.65
CA LEU A 329 -9.45 -5.02 16.73
C LEU A 329 -9.87 -4.09 17.87
N ALA A 330 -10.65 -3.04 17.57
CA ALA A 330 -11.20 -2.14 18.58
C ALA A 330 -12.19 -2.85 19.52
N GLY A 331 -12.97 -3.78 19.00
CA GLY A 331 -13.98 -4.53 19.75
C GLY A 331 -13.55 -5.92 20.24
N HIS A 332 -12.43 -6.46 19.73
CA HIS A 332 -12.06 -7.86 19.91
C HIS A 332 -10.62 -8.02 20.43
N VAL A 333 -10.41 -8.99 21.33
CA VAL A 333 -9.08 -9.44 21.75
C VAL A 333 -8.83 -10.77 21.05
N LEU A 334 -7.72 -10.87 20.32
CA LEU A 334 -7.36 -12.04 19.54
C LEU A 334 -6.81 -13.14 20.44
N SER A 335 -7.23 -14.38 20.20
CA SER A 335 -6.44 -15.53 20.64
C SER A 335 -5.13 -15.63 19.85
N TRP A 336 -4.19 -16.45 20.32
CA TRP A 336 -2.96 -16.71 19.57
C TRP A 336 -3.23 -17.29 18.17
N ALA A 337 -4.17 -18.23 18.07
CA ALA A 337 -4.53 -18.84 16.79
C ALA A 337 -5.21 -17.86 15.84
N GLU A 338 -6.10 -16.99 16.35
CA GLU A 338 -6.70 -15.92 15.56
C GLU A 338 -5.62 -14.95 15.05
N LEU A 339 -4.64 -14.58 15.89
CA LEU A 339 -3.53 -13.73 15.48
C LEU A 339 -2.72 -14.38 14.35
N CYS A 340 -2.29 -15.63 14.50
CA CYS A 340 -1.49 -16.32 13.47
C CYS A 340 -2.25 -16.44 12.15
N SER A 341 -3.51 -16.88 12.18
CA SER A 341 -4.34 -17.04 10.98
C SER A 341 -4.57 -15.70 10.27
N MET A 342 -5.00 -14.68 11.01
CA MET A 342 -5.27 -13.36 10.45
C MET A 342 -3.99 -12.70 9.93
N ALA A 343 -2.90 -12.72 10.70
CA ALA A 343 -1.66 -12.05 10.33
C ALA A 343 -0.94 -12.76 9.18
N GLY A 344 -0.92 -14.09 9.19
CA GLY A 344 -0.41 -14.90 8.09
C GLY A 344 -1.19 -14.66 6.80
N SER A 345 -2.51 -14.53 6.88
CA SER A 345 -3.36 -14.21 5.72
C SER A 345 -3.11 -12.81 5.15
N VAL A 346 -2.83 -11.79 5.98
CA VAL A 346 -2.40 -10.46 5.51
C VAL A 346 -1.08 -10.55 4.77
N ALA A 347 -0.09 -11.26 5.33
CA ALA A 347 1.22 -11.46 4.70
C ALA A 347 1.11 -12.22 3.36
N ARG A 348 0.28 -13.27 3.29
CA ARG A 348 0.00 -14.02 2.05
C ARG A 348 -0.64 -13.14 0.98
N GLY A 349 -1.63 -12.33 1.35
CA GLY A 349 -2.24 -11.37 0.45
C GLY A 349 -1.22 -10.38 -0.13
N LEU A 350 -0.36 -9.81 0.72
CA LEU A 350 0.65 -8.86 0.25
C LEU A 350 1.75 -9.53 -0.60
N ALA A 351 2.20 -10.72 -0.21
CA ALA A 351 3.16 -11.51 -0.97
C ALA A 351 2.61 -11.86 -2.36
N HIS A 352 1.33 -12.22 -2.46
CA HIS A 352 0.66 -12.45 -3.74
C HIS A 352 0.63 -11.19 -4.60
N LEU A 353 0.31 -10.01 -4.05
CA LEU A 353 0.36 -8.74 -4.79
C LEU A 353 1.76 -8.47 -5.36
N HIS A 354 2.79 -8.65 -4.53
CA HIS A 354 4.19 -8.35 -4.86
C HIS A 354 4.85 -9.38 -5.79
N SER A 355 4.27 -10.57 -5.92
CA SER A 355 4.79 -11.63 -6.78
C SER A 355 4.71 -11.25 -8.27
N ASP A 356 5.78 -11.59 -8.99
CA ASP A 356 5.90 -11.51 -10.45
C ASP A 356 5.42 -12.79 -11.16
N THR A 357 4.92 -13.75 -10.38
CA THR A 357 4.36 -15.01 -10.87
C THR A 357 3.11 -15.39 -10.10
N THR A 358 2.16 -16.04 -10.78
CA THR A 358 1.04 -16.72 -10.13
C THR A 358 1.54 -17.99 -9.42
N PRO A 359 0.75 -18.58 -8.50
CA PRO A 359 1.11 -19.85 -7.85
C PRO A 359 1.39 -21.00 -8.84
N CYS A 360 0.86 -20.92 -10.05
CA CYS A 360 1.06 -21.89 -11.13
C CYS A 360 2.32 -21.60 -11.97
N GLY A 361 3.09 -20.55 -11.64
CA GLY A 361 4.30 -20.15 -12.36
C GLY A 361 4.06 -19.32 -13.62
N ILE A 362 2.85 -18.78 -13.82
CA ILE A 362 2.56 -17.89 -14.95
C ILE A 362 3.07 -16.50 -14.60
N PRO A 363 3.81 -15.80 -15.50
CA PRO A 363 4.24 -14.43 -15.24
C PRO A 363 3.05 -13.50 -14.94
N LYS A 364 3.18 -12.70 -13.90
CA LYS A 364 2.19 -11.74 -13.42
C LYS A 364 2.88 -10.38 -13.22
N VAL A 365 2.19 -9.28 -13.49
CA VAL A 365 2.71 -7.95 -13.17
C VAL A 365 2.57 -7.71 -11.64
N PRO A 366 3.66 -7.40 -10.91
CA PRO A 366 3.57 -7.09 -9.50
C PRO A 366 2.72 -5.83 -9.24
N VAL A 367 2.06 -5.78 -8.09
CA VAL A 367 1.22 -4.64 -7.68
C VAL A 367 1.68 -4.16 -6.32
N ALA A 368 1.97 -2.87 -6.18
CA ALA A 368 2.16 -2.22 -4.89
C ALA A 368 0.84 -1.58 -4.41
N HIS A 369 0.46 -1.82 -3.16
CA HIS A 369 -0.82 -1.40 -2.59
C HIS A 369 -0.88 0.10 -2.27
N ARG A 370 0.18 0.68 -1.71
CA ARG A 370 0.37 2.13 -1.48
C ARG A 370 -0.49 2.80 -0.41
N ASP A 371 -1.56 2.16 0.05
CA ASP A 371 -2.35 2.64 1.20
C ASP A 371 -2.74 1.48 2.14
N LEU A 372 -1.78 0.60 2.44
CA LEU A 372 -2.01 -0.54 3.31
C LEU A 372 -2.16 -0.07 4.77
N LYS A 373 -3.29 -0.40 5.40
CA LYS A 373 -3.65 -0.05 6.78
C LYS A 373 -4.77 -0.96 7.26
N SER A 374 -4.98 -1.04 8.56
CA SER A 374 -6.00 -1.92 9.16
C SER A 374 -7.44 -1.59 8.73
N SER A 375 -7.75 -0.34 8.35
CA SER A 375 -9.07 0.01 7.78
C SER A 375 -9.29 -0.50 6.35
N ASN A 376 -8.24 -0.90 5.64
CA ASN A 376 -8.24 -1.38 4.24
C ASN A 376 -8.00 -2.91 4.17
N ILE A 377 -8.24 -3.60 5.29
CA ILE A 377 -8.13 -5.06 5.40
C ILE A 377 -9.47 -5.56 5.94
N MET A 378 -10.12 -6.47 5.20
CA MET A 378 -11.42 -7.03 5.56
C MET A 378 -11.23 -8.31 6.36
N VAL A 379 -12.04 -8.50 7.41
CA VAL A 379 -12.04 -9.73 8.21
C VAL A 379 -13.09 -10.70 7.67
N LYS A 380 -12.65 -11.90 7.26
CA LYS A 380 -13.49 -13.00 6.77
C LYS A 380 -14.06 -13.80 7.95
N SER A 381 -15.15 -14.54 7.72
CA SER A 381 -15.82 -15.36 8.74
C SER A 381 -14.90 -16.41 9.38
N ARG A 382 -13.96 -16.98 8.62
CA ARG A 382 -13.00 -17.99 9.07
C ARG A 382 -11.77 -17.43 9.80
N ARG A 383 -11.84 -16.18 10.30
CA ARG A 383 -10.72 -15.49 10.96
C ARG A 383 -9.47 -15.39 10.07
N GLU A 384 -9.70 -15.18 8.79
CA GLU A 384 -8.68 -14.76 7.83
C GLU A 384 -8.96 -13.32 7.39
N CYS A 385 -8.00 -12.71 6.71
CA CYS A 385 -8.08 -11.37 6.17
C CYS A 385 -8.04 -11.37 4.64
N ALA A 386 -8.60 -10.32 4.05
CA ALA A 386 -8.46 -10.00 2.63
C ALA A 386 -8.14 -8.52 2.44
N LEU A 387 -7.16 -8.21 1.59
CA LEU A 387 -6.78 -6.83 1.25
C LEU A 387 -7.84 -6.19 0.34
N CYS A 388 -8.17 -4.92 0.57
CA CYS A 388 -9.12 -4.16 -0.24
C CYS A 388 -8.65 -2.70 -0.44
N ASP A 389 -9.39 -1.94 -1.26
CA ASP A 389 -9.11 -0.52 -1.56
C ASP A 389 -7.84 -0.27 -2.38
N PHE A 390 -7.88 -0.71 -3.65
CA PHE A 390 -6.78 -0.54 -4.62
C PHE A 390 -6.81 0.81 -5.36
N GLY A 391 -7.53 1.81 -4.84
CA GLY A 391 -7.66 3.11 -5.50
C GLY A 391 -6.32 3.83 -5.74
N LEU A 392 -5.33 3.59 -4.87
CA LEU A 392 -3.97 4.15 -4.96
C LEU A 392 -2.91 3.12 -5.42
N ALA A 393 -3.30 1.87 -5.62
CA ALA A 393 -2.36 0.81 -5.97
C ALA A 393 -1.74 1.07 -7.36
N LEU A 394 -0.54 0.53 -7.55
CA LEU A 394 0.27 0.73 -8.75
C LEU A 394 0.72 -0.62 -9.29
N ARG A 395 0.44 -0.89 -10.57
CA ARG A 395 1.07 -2.00 -11.30
C ARG A 395 2.52 -1.63 -11.59
N LEU A 396 3.46 -2.44 -11.13
CA LEU A 396 4.89 -2.22 -11.30
C LEU A 396 5.34 -2.76 -12.66
N ASP A 397 4.85 -2.13 -13.72
CA ASP A 397 5.24 -2.43 -15.10
C ASP A 397 6.53 -1.65 -15.46
N LEU A 398 7.47 -2.32 -16.12
CA LEU A 398 8.70 -1.75 -16.65
C LEU A 398 8.44 -0.70 -17.75
N SER A 399 7.22 -0.65 -18.29
CA SER A 399 6.79 0.35 -19.27
C SER A 399 6.40 1.70 -18.67
N LEU A 400 6.30 1.81 -17.33
CA LEU A 400 5.93 3.06 -16.66
C LEU A 400 6.98 4.16 -16.87
N THR A 401 6.51 5.38 -17.12
CA THR A 401 7.39 6.54 -17.29
C THR A 401 7.75 7.17 -15.96
N VAL A 402 8.89 7.87 -15.90
CA VAL A 402 9.31 8.61 -14.69
C VAL A 402 8.25 9.64 -14.26
N ASP A 403 7.49 10.21 -15.20
CA ASP A 403 6.40 11.15 -14.91
C ASP A 403 5.17 10.46 -14.28
N ASP A 404 4.91 9.21 -14.63
CA ASP A 404 3.87 8.39 -13.98
C ASP A 404 4.26 8.09 -12.52
N PHE A 405 5.55 7.89 -12.25
CA PHE A 405 6.06 7.68 -10.90
C PHE A 405 6.16 8.98 -10.08
N ALA A 406 6.53 10.12 -10.69
CA ALA A 406 6.73 11.39 -9.99
C ALA A 406 5.44 11.94 -9.38
N ASN A 407 4.29 11.73 -10.05
CA ASN A 407 2.97 12.10 -9.51
C ASN A 407 2.46 11.14 -8.43
N SER A 408 3.25 10.12 -8.08
CA SER A 408 2.85 8.97 -7.29
C SER A 408 3.62 8.86 -5.94
N GLY A 409 4.73 9.59 -5.77
CA GLY A 409 5.68 9.33 -4.67
C GLY A 409 5.19 9.56 -3.25
N GLN A 410 4.19 10.42 -3.01
CA GLN A 410 3.70 10.76 -1.66
C GLN A 410 2.17 10.65 -1.55
N VAL A 411 1.65 9.46 -1.80
CA VAL A 411 0.23 9.14 -1.60
C VAL A 411 0.05 8.16 -0.45
N GLY A 412 -1.19 8.00 0.00
CA GLY A 412 -1.56 7.10 1.10
C GLY A 412 -1.83 7.85 2.40
N THR A 413 -1.98 7.10 3.48
CA THR A 413 -2.32 7.61 4.80
C THR A 413 -1.06 7.93 5.59
N ALA A 414 -0.86 9.21 5.95
CA ALA A 414 0.36 9.70 6.59
C ALA A 414 0.84 8.86 7.79
N ARG A 415 -0.09 8.35 8.61
CA ARG A 415 0.23 7.49 9.78
C ARG A 415 0.99 6.22 9.44
N TYR A 416 0.77 5.67 8.24
CA TYR A 416 1.33 4.41 7.76
C TYR A 416 2.48 4.60 6.76
N MET A 417 2.77 5.83 6.36
CA MET A 417 3.81 6.11 5.37
C MET A 417 5.19 5.71 5.89
N ALA A 418 5.93 5.01 5.03
CA ALA A 418 7.31 4.64 5.30
C ALA A 418 8.23 5.88 5.40
N PRO A 419 9.37 5.77 6.12
CA PRO A 419 10.35 6.85 6.28
C PRO A 419 10.70 7.59 4.98
N GLU A 420 11.07 6.85 3.94
CA GLU A 420 11.47 7.35 2.62
C GLU A 420 10.33 8.07 1.87
N VAL A 421 9.08 7.68 2.13
CA VAL A 421 7.87 8.32 1.59
C VAL A 421 7.63 9.66 2.30
N LEU A 422 7.80 9.70 3.62
CA LEU A 422 7.69 10.93 4.43
C LEU A 422 8.79 11.95 4.09
N GLU A 423 9.92 11.48 3.59
CA GLU A 423 11.06 12.30 3.18
C GLU A 423 10.99 12.76 1.71
N SER A 424 10.00 12.27 0.96
CA SER A 424 9.90 12.45 -0.50
C SER A 424 11.17 12.02 -1.24
N ARG A 425 11.86 10.98 -0.73
CA ARG A 425 13.12 10.43 -1.28
C ARG A 425 12.98 8.98 -1.75
N VAL A 426 11.78 8.60 -2.20
CA VAL A 426 11.54 7.29 -2.81
C VAL A 426 12.35 7.19 -4.11
N ASN A 427 13.14 6.13 -4.26
CA ASN A 427 13.81 5.84 -5.53
C ASN A 427 12.78 5.34 -6.55
N LEU A 428 12.27 6.25 -7.38
CA LEU A 428 11.24 5.97 -8.37
C LEU A 428 11.73 5.10 -9.53
N GLU A 429 13.04 4.91 -9.69
CA GLU A 429 13.62 4.01 -10.70
C GLU A 429 13.64 2.55 -10.23
N ASP A 430 13.46 2.31 -8.93
CA ASP A 430 13.46 0.98 -8.34
C ASP A 430 12.05 0.55 -7.95
N LEU A 431 11.51 -0.45 -8.67
CA LEU A 431 10.19 -0.99 -8.41
C LEU A 431 10.11 -1.68 -7.03
N GLU A 432 11.23 -2.17 -6.48
CA GLU A 432 11.27 -2.78 -5.17
C GLU A 432 11.01 -1.76 -4.05
N ALA A 433 11.35 -0.49 -4.25
CA ALA A 433 11.06 0.59 -3.29
C ALA A 433 9.56 0.66 -2.97
N PHE A 434 8.71 0.40 -3.97
CA PHE A 434 7.25 0.40 -3.79
C PHE A 434 6.77 -0.82 -2.99
N LYS A 435 7.45 -1.95 -3.08
CA LYS A 435 7.13 -3.14 -2.27
C LYS A 435 7.61 -2.95 -0.82
N GLN A 436 8.79 -2.38 -0.63
CA GLN A 436 9.39 -2.12 0.68
C GLN A 436 8.56 -1.14 1.53
N MET A 437 7.91 -0.14 0.92
CA MET A 437 7.00 0.76 1.66
C MET A 437 5.69 0.07 2.09
N ASP A 438 5.18 -0.88 1.31
CA ASP A 438 4.02 -1.69 1.72
C ASP A 438 4.40 -2.61 2.88
N VAL A 439 5.62 -3.18 2.87
CA VAL A 439 6.13 -4.00 3.99
C VAL A 439 6.19 -3.17 5.28
N TYR A 440 6.67 -1.94 5.22
CA TYR A 440 6.65 -1.04 6.37
C TYR A 440 5.23 -0.83 6.91
N SER A 441 4.28 -0.58 6.00
CA SER A 441 2.87 -0.39 6.34
C SER A 441 2.27 -1.66 6.96
N MET A 442 2.61 -2.84 6.42
CA MET A 442 2.23 -4.14 6.96
C MET A 442 2.77 -4.35 8.37
N ALA A 443 4.02 -3.96 8.65
CA ALA A 443 4.60 -4.06 9.98
C ALA A 443 3.79 -3.31 11.04
N LEU A 444 3.27 -2.13 10.70
CA LEU A 444 2.41 -1.35 11.58
C LEU A 444 1.06 -2.07 11.82
N VAL A 445 0.47 -2.66 10.78
CA VAL A 445 -0.75 -3.47 10.91
C VAL A 445 -0.51 -4.69 11.79
N LEU A 446 0.60 -5.41 11.58
CA LEU A 446 0.98 -6.56 12.39
C LEU A 446 1.16 -6.17 13.86
N TRP A 447 1.73 -4.99 14.13
CA TRP A 447 1.82 -4.44 15.49
C TRP A 447 0.43 -4.17 16.08
N GLU A 448 -0.51 -3.62 15.32
CA GLU A 448 -1.89 -3.42 15.79
C GLU A 448 -2.52 -4.75 16.23
N MET A 449 -2.32 -5.81 15.44
CA MET A 449 -2.84 -7.15 15.75
C MET A 449 -2.18 -7.75 16.99
N VAL A 450 -0.85 -7.68 17.08
CA VAL A 450 -0.07 -8.13 18.26
C VAL A 450 -0.52 -7.41 19.53
N SER A 451 -0.75 -6.09 19.46
CA SER A 451 -1.18 -5.28 20.60
C SER A 451 -2.54 -5.69 21.19
N ARG A 452 -3.31 -6.50 20.45
CA ARG A 452 -4.65 -6.98 20.81
C ARG A 452 -4.70 -8.47 21.06
N CYS A 453 -3.56 -9.15 21.20
CA CYS A 453 -3.51 -10.58 21.45
C CYS A 453 -3.42 -10.91 22.94
N GLU A 454 -4.20 -11.89 23.41
CA GLU A 454 -4.27 -12.26 24.83
C GLU A 454 -2.95 -12.79 25.42
N VAL A 455 -2.06 -13.36 24.59
CA VAL A 455 -0.79 -13.96 25.07
C VAL A 455 0.20 -12.93 25.59
N ILE A 456 0.00 -11.64 25.30
CA ILE A 456 0.85 -10.55 25.82
C ILE A 456 0.55 -10.21 27.29
N GLY A 457 -0.47 -10.85 27.88
CA GLY A 457 -0.93 -10.62 29.25
C GLY A 457 -2.00 -9.53 29.30
N GLU A 458 -1.70 -8.41 29.97
CA GLU A 458 -2.65 -7.30 30.08
C GLU A 458 -2.80 -6.57 28.73
N VAL A 459 -3.94 -6.75 28.08
CA VAL A 459 -4.25 -6.14 26.78
C VAL A 459 -4.95 -4.80 26.98
N LYS A 460 -4.31 -3.71 26.52
CA LYS A 460 -4.90 -2.36 26.54
C LYS A 460 -5.98 -2.20 25.48
N SER A 461 -6.84 -1.19 25.62
CA SER A 461 -7.75 -0.76 24.54
C SER A 461 -6.98 -0.50 23.25
N TYR A 462 -7.62 -0.78 22.12
CA TYR A 462 -7.04 -0.53 20.81
C TYR A 462 -6.67 0.94 20.63
N GLU A 463 -5.47 1.16 20.12
CA GLU A 463 -5.00 2.44 19.63
C GLU A 463 -4.37 2.22 18.26
N PRO A 464 -4.60 3.11 17.28
CA PRO A 464 -3.89 3.04 16.01
C PRO A 464 -2.38 3.28 16.23
N PRO A 465 -1.51 2.91 15.29
CA PRO A 465 -0.07 3.13 15.40
C PRO A 465 0.22 4.60 15.71
N PHE A 466 1.05 4.85 16.71
CA PHE A 466 1.37 6.20 17.19
C PHE A 466 0.19 7.00 17.80
N GLY A 467 -0.93 6.37 18.15
CA GLY A 467 -2.14 7.04 18.67
C GLY A 467 -1.90 7.92 19.90
N SER A 468 -0.95 7.55 20.75
CA SER A 468 -0.55 8.35 21.93
C SER A 468 0.40 9.52 21.62
N LYS A 469 0.96 9.59 20.41
CA LYS A 469 2.01 10.55 20.01
C LYS A 469 1.53 11.59 18.99
N VAL A 470 0.48 11.30 18.24
CA VAL A 470 -0.08 12.20 17.21
C VAL A 470 -1.61 12.21 17.26
N CYS A 471 -2.23 13.26 16.71
CA CYS A 471 -3.69 13.34 16.60
C CYS A 471 -4.28 12.27 15.67
N ASP A 472 -5.60 12.12 15.64
CA ASP A 472 -6.31 11.08 14.86
C ASP A 472 -5.96 11.09 13.36
N GLN A 473 -5.87 12.28 12.76
CA GLN A 473 -5.47 12.49 11.36
C GLN A 473 -4.19 13.32 11.30
N PRO A 474 -3.02 12.69 11.45
CA PRO A 474 -1.75 13.41 11.46
C PRO A 474 -1.40 13.89 10.05
N CYS A 475 -0.82 15.09 9.96
CA CYS A 475 -0.22 15.55 8.71
C CYS A 475 1.14 14.86 8.48
N VAL A 476 1.61 14.90 7.23
CA VAL A 476 2.92 14.35 6.85
C VAL A 476 4.03 14.92 7.72
N ASP A 477 4.07 16.24 7.95
CA ASP A 477 5.16 16.87 8.72
C ASP A 477 5.25 16.33 10.16
N SER A 478 4.11 16.12 10.82
CA SER A 478 4.07 15.54 12.16
C SER A 478 4.59 14.09 12.17
N MET A 479 4.26 13.31 11.13
CA MET A 479 4.73 11.93 10.99
C MET A 479 6.22 11.89 10.63
N ARG A 480 6.68 12.81 9.78
CA ARG A 480 8.09 12.98 9.40
C ARG A 480 8.94 13.23 10.63
N ASP A 481 8.53 14.16 11.47
CA ASP A 481 9.19 14.49 12.74
C ASP A 481 9.29 13.26 13.66
N LEU A 482 8.20 12.51 13.83
CA LEU A 482 8.17 11.35 14.70
C LEU A 482 8.99 10.17 14.14
N VAL A 483 8.82 9.82 12.87
CA VAL A 483 9.32 8.59 12.25
C VAL A 483 10.76 8.75 11.73
N LEU A 484 11.10 9.92 11.15
CA LEU A 484 12.43 10.20 10.60
C LEU A 484 13.36 10.83 11.62
N ARG A 485 12.97 11.97 12.19
CA ARG A 485 13.84 12.73 13.10
C ARG A 485 14.01 12.00 14.42
N ASP A 486 12.89 11.59 15.03
CA ASP A 486 12.89 11.00 16.37
C ASP A 486 13.04 9.45 16.33
N ARG A 487 13.11 8.87 15.12
CA ARG A 487 13.23 7.41 14.90
C ARG A 487 12.13 6.61 15.62
N GLY A 488 10.97 7.22 15.81
CA GLY A 488 9.86 6.65 16.55
C GLY A 488 9.27 5.44 15.84
N ARG A 489 8.94 4.42 16.64
CA ARG A 489 8.10 3.28 16.28
C ARG A 489 7.04 3.08 17.35
N PRO A 490 5.93 2.37 17.05
CA PRO A 490 5.03 1.87 18.08
C PRO A 490 5.79 1.03 19.10
N GLU A 491 5.39 1.10 20.37
CA GLU A 491 6.13 0.46 21.45
C GLU A 491 5.87 -1.05 21.47
N ILE A 492 6.93 -1.83 21.65
CA ILE A 492 6.87 -3.26 21.93
C ILE A 492 7.43 -3.48 23.34
N PRO A 493 6.57 -3.54 24.37
CA PRO A 493 6.97 -3.88 25.72
C PRO A 493 7.67 -5.23 25.80
N THR A 494 8.70 -5.34 26.65
CA THR A 494 9.42 -6.60 26.87
C THR A 494 8.55 -7.71 27.46
N SER A 495 7.39 -7.38 28.04
CA SER A 495 6.41 -8.36 28.48
C SER A 495 5.78 -9.15 27.33
N TRP A 496 5.66 -8.53 26.14
CA TRP A 496 5.05 -9.16 24.97
C TRP A 496 5.91 -10.31 24.42
N THR A 497 7.23 -10.23 24.58
CA THR A 497 8.19 -11.21 24.06
C THR A 497 8.38 -12.43 24.98
N THR A 498 7.53 -12.62 25.99
CA THR A 498 7.60 -13.78 26.89
C THR A 498 7.17 -15.06 26.18
N HIS A 499 6.16 -14.98 25.31
CA HIS A 499 5.72 -16.09 24.48
C HIS A 499 6.66 -16.25 23.26
N GLN A 500 7.16 -17.47 23.01
CA GLN A 500 8.15 -17.72 21.95
C GLN A 500 7.66 -17.28 20.57
N GLY A 501 6.44 -17.67 20.19
CA GLY A 501 5.86 -17.26 18.92
C GLY A 501 5.66 -15.75 18.82
N MET A 502 5.29 -15.10 19.94
CA MET A 502 5.09 -13.64 19.97
C MET A 502 6.42 -12.90 19.83
N ASN A 503 7.49 -13.45 20.41
CA ASN A 503 8.85 -12.92 20.26
C ASN A 503 9.29 -12.95 18.78
N LEU A 504 9.02 -14.05 18.06
CA LEU A 504 9.31 -14.14 16.63
C LEU A 504 8.50 -13.12 15.82
N LEU A 505 7.21 -12.93 16.14
CA LEU A 505 6.38 -11.91 15.48
C LEU A 505 6.88 -10.49 15.75
N CYS A 506 7.24 -10.16 16.99
CA CYS A 506 7.79 -8.86 17.34
C CYS A 506 9.14 -8.60 16.65
N ALA A 507 10.01 -9.61 16.53
CA ALA A 507 11.25 -9.52 15.76
C ALA A 507 10.97 -9.28 14.26
N THR A 508 10.02 -10.02 13.70
CA THR A 508 9.59 -9.88 12.30
C THR A 508 9.04 -8.48 12.01
N ILE A 509 8.17 -7.94 12.87
CA ILE A 509 7.70 -6.56 12.81
C ILE A 509 8.88 -5.59 12.85
N THR A 510 9.85 -5.84 13.73
CA THR A 510 11.01 -4.97 13.92
C THR A 510 11.88 -4.88 12.67
N GLU A 511 12.08 -5.99 11.97
CA GLU A 511 12.80 -6.03 10.70
C GLU A 511 11.98 -5.39 9.57
N CYS A 512 10.65 -5.57 9.55
CA CYS A 512 9.79 -5.03 8.50
C CYS A 512 9.63 -3.50 8.54
N TRP A 513 9.72 -2.88 9.72
CA TRP A 513 9.63 -1.42 9.84
C TRP A 513 10.99 -0.72 9.96
N ASP A 514 12.06 -1.37 9.51
CA ASP A 514 13.41 -0.79 9.52
C ASP A 514 13.41 0.55 8.77
N HIS A 515 14.29 1.45 9.20
CA HIS A 515 14.45 2.71 8.51
C HIS A 515 15.01 2.54 7.10
N ASP A 516 15.99 1.65 6.94
CA ASP A 516 16.57 1.32 5.64
C ASP A 516 15.60 0.36 4.91
N PRO A 517 15.04 0.75 3.76
CA PRO A 517 14.10 -0.10 3.04
C PRO A 517 14.75 -1.40 2.54
N GLU A 518 16.05 -1.42 2.26
CA GLU A 518 16.80 -2.62 1.83
C GLU A 518 17.01 -3.63 2.96
N ALA A 519 16.93 -3.18 4.22
CA ALA A 519 17.05 -4.05 5.39
C ALA A 519 15.74 -4.76 5.74
N ARG A 520 14.62 -4.36 5.11
CA ARG A 520 13.30 -4.93 5.41
C ARG A 520 13.17 -6.33 4.80
N LEU A 521 12.42 -7.18 5.50
CA LEU A 521 12.00 -8.46 4.94
C LEU A 521 11.09 -8.24 3.73
N THR A 522 11.06 -9.19 2.81
CA THR A 522 9.99 -9.22 1.80
C THR A 522 8.71 -9.77 2.42
N ALA A 523 7.56 -9.45 1.84
CA ALA A 523 6.29 -10.06 2.27
C ALA A 523 6.34 -11.60 2.19
N HIS A 524 7.07 -12.16 1.21
CA HIS A 524 7.27 -13.61 1.11
C HIS A 524 8.07 -14.19 2.29
N CYS A 525 9.17 -13.53 2.71
CA CYS A 525 9.91 -13.95 3.90
C CYS A 525 9.06 -13.89 5.17
N VAL A 526 8.13 -12.94 5.26
CA VAL A 526 7.16 -12.87 6.37
C VAL A 526 6.21 -14.08 6.33
N VAL A 527 5.71 -14.46 5.16
CA VAL A 527 4.89 -15.67 4.97
C VAL A 527 5.64 -16.93 5.43
N GLU A 528 6.92 -17.09 5.06
CA GLU A 528 7.73 -18.24 5.51
C GLU A 528 7.83 -18.32 7.05
N ARG A 529 8.01 -17.17 7.72
CA ARG A 529 8.04 -17.13 9.20
C ARG A 529 6.71 -17.51 9.82
N PHE A 530 5.58 -17.11 9.22
CA PHE A 530 4.25 -17.55 9.68
C PHE A 530 4.04 -19.04 9.44
N GLY A 531 4.51 -19.59 8.32
CA GLY A 531 4.45 -21.04 8.06
C GLY A 531 5.15 -21.85 9.15
N SER A 532 6.33 -21.42 9.60
CA SER A 532 7.03 -22.06 10.73
C SER A 532 6.23 -21.99 12.05
N LEU A 533 5.51 -20.89 12.30
CA LEU A 533 4.68 -20.75 13.50
C LEU A 533 3.44 -21.64 13.45
N GLU A 534 2.79 -21.74 12.28
CA GLU A 534 1.63 -22.60 12.06
C GLU A 534 2.01 -24.09 12.25
N GLU A 535 3.15 -24.52 11.69
CA GLU A 535 3.69 -25.89 11.87
C GLU A 535 3.99 -26.22 13.34
N GLU A 536 4.61 -25.30 14.08
CA GLU A 536 4.89 -25.48 15.52
C GLU A 536 3.61 -25.63 16.35
N MET A 537 2.54 -24.89 15.99
CA MET A 537 1.25 -24.99 16.67
C MET A 537 0.56 -26.33 16.40
N GLU A 538 0.52 -26.76 15.13
CA GLU A 538 -0.07 -28.04 14.75
C GLU A 538 0.64 -29.21 15.45
N GLN A 539 1.97 -29.16 15.55
CA GLN A 539 2.75 -30.17 16.25
C GLN A 539 2.45 -30.19 17.76
N ALA A 540 2.33 -29.02 18.40
CA ALA A 540 2.00 -28.93 19.83
C ALA A 540 0.60 -29.47 20.15
N GLU A 541 -0.38 -29.23 19.27
CA GLU A 541 -1.73 -29.78 19.39
C GLU A 541 -1.72 -31.31 19.24
N LEU A 542 -0.98 -31.83 18.27
CA LEU A 542 -0.85 -33.27 18.04
C LEU A 542 -0.18 -33.98 19.23
N ASP A 543 0.89 -33.40 19.79
CA ASP A 543 1.59 -33.93 20.95
C ASP A 543 0.68 -33.97 22.19
N THR A 544 -0.17 -32.95 22.36
CA THR A 544 -1.16 -32.88 23.44
C THR A 544 -2.24 -33.95 23.28
N LEU A 545 -2.72 -34.18 22.06
CA LEU A 545 -3.69 -35.24 21.75
C LEU A 545 -3.10 -36.63 22.02
N ILE A 546 -1.86 -36.89 21.58
CA ILE A 546 -1.17 -38.17 21.82
C ILE A 546 -0.96 -38.40 23.33
N SER A 547 -0.57 -37.35 24.08
CA SER A 547 -0.44 -37.42 25.54
C SER A 547 -1.76 -37.74 26.24
N SER A 548 -2.87 -37.13 25.78
CA SER A 548 -4.19 -37.36 26.35
C SER A 548 -4.73 -38.79 26.08
N GLN A 549 -4.40 -39.39 24.94
CA GLN A 549 -4.77 -40.77 24.61
C GLN A 549 -3.96 -41.80 25.41
N ASN A 550 -2.66 -41.55 25.64
CA ASN A 550 -1.82 -42.42 26.46
C ASN A 550 -2.21 -42.43 27.95
N HIS A 551 -2.90 -41.39 28.44
CA HIS A 551 -3.43 -41.36 29.81
C HIS A 551 -4.75 -42.14 30.01
N GLN A 552 -5.45 -42.52 28.94
CA GLN A 552 -6.65 -43.38 29.02
C GLN A 552 -6.35 -44.89 28.97
N GLN A 553 -5.12 -45.29 28.65
CA GLN A 553 -4.63 -46.66 28.81
C GLN A 553 -3.77 -46.77 30.08
N GLY A 554 -4.45 -46.77 31.24
CA GLY A 554 -3.82 -47.22 32.48
C GLY A 554 -3.40 -48.70 32.41
N PRO A 555 -2.40 -49.15 33.17
CA PRO A 555 -1.79 -50.46 33.00
C PRO A 555 -2.81 -51.57 33.25
N LEU A 556 -2.89 -52.55 32.32
CA LEU A 556 -3.48 -53.84 32.60
C LEU A 556 -2.80 -54.42 33.85
N SER A 557 -3.57 -54.58 34.93
CA SER A 557 -3.17 -55.37 36.07
C SER A 557 -2.97 -56.82 35.60
N ASP A 558 -1.72 -57.28 35.64
CA ASP A 558 -1.37 -58.70 35.62
C ASP A 558 -2.04 -59.38 36.82
N THR A 559 -3.23 -59.91 36.61
CA THR A 559 -3.80 -60.98 37.44
C THR A 559 -4.05 -62.17 36.55
N SER A 560 -3.08 -63.07 36.55
CA SER A 560 -3.19 -64.43 36.06
C SER A 560 -4.31 -65.18 36.80
N PRO A 561 -5.20 -65.89 36.09
CA PRO A 561 -6.04 -66.90 36.69
C PRO A 561 -5.82 -68.24 35.98
N ASP A 562 -4.81 -69.00 36.42
CA ASP A 562 -4.77 -70.44 36.19
C ASP A 562 -5.14 -71.13 37.50
N ASN A 563 -6.42 -71.46 37.63
CA ASN A 563 -6.86 -72.66 38.35
C ASN A 563 -8.31 -72.96 37.96
N VAL A 564 -8.43 -73.94 37.07
CA VAL A 564 -9.68 -74.61 36.74
C VAL A 564 -9.88 -75.72 37.76
N ASP A 565 -10.99 -75.68 38.49
CA ASP A 565 -11.61 -76.89 39.04
C ASP A 565 -13.14 -76.78 38.89
N PRO A 566 -13.85 -77.81 38.39
CA PRO A 566 -15.27 -77.75 38.04
C PRO A 566 -16.13 -78.32 39.17
N LEU A 567 -17.34 -77.79 39.42
CA LEU A 567 -18.57 -78.55 39.69
C LEU A 567 -19.76 -77.66 40.11
N ALA A 568 -20.95 -78.16 39.79
CA ALA A 568 -22.32 -77.83 40.25
C ALA A 568 -23.02 -76.62 39.57
N GLN A 569 -23.94 -76.80 38.62
CA GLN A 569 -25.36 -77.25 38.68
C GLN A 569 -26.34 -76.30 39.40
N GLU A 570 -27.43 -76.01 38.66
CA GLU A 570 -28.79 -75.61 39.11
C GLU A 570 -28.94 -74.16 39.66
N THR A 571 -29.97 -73.36 39.38
CA THR A 571 -31.32 -73.55 38.80
C THR A 571 -31.95 -72.16 38.52
N ASP A 572 -32.74 -72.10 37.45
CA ASP A 572 -34.05 -71.45 37.27
C ASP A 572 -34.46 -70.07 37.85
N VAL A 573 -35.00 -69.25 36.91
CA VAL A 573 -36.34 -68.57 36.90
C VAL A 573 -36.63 -67.62 38.08
N GLU A 574 -36.94 -66.33 37.89
CA GLU A 574 -38.28 -65.90 37.44
C GLU A 574 -38.36 -64.39 37.12
N ARG A 575 -39.22 -64.08 36.14
CA ARG A 575 -39.72 -62.74 35.76
C ARG A 575 -40.54 -62.12 36.89
N THR A 576 -40.51 -60.79 37.02
CA THR A 576 -41.77 -60.02 36.97
C THR A 576 -41.54 -58.53 36.69
N ALA A 577 -42.49 -57.96 35.96
CA ALA A 577 -42.51 -56.61 35.43
C ALA A 577 -43.15 -55.57 36.39
N ILE A 578 -42.65 -54.32 36.33
CA ILE A 578 -43.33 -53.01 36.14
C ILE A 578 -44.84 -52.99 36.51
N PRO A 579 -45.42 -51.98 37.23
CA PRO A 579 -45.36 -50.57 36.77
C PRO A 579 -45.61 -49.40 37.75
N GLY A 580 -45.38 -48.19 37.20
CA GLY A 580 -46.23 -47.01 37.42
C GLY A 580 -45.65 -45.92 38.34
N GLN A 581 -45.32 -44.75 37.77
CA GLN A 581 -46.05 -43.47 37.96
C GLN A 581 -45.80 -42.79 39.31
N SER A 582 -45.67 -41.49 39.47
CA SER A 582 -45.52 -40.29 38.64
C SER A 582 -45.56 -39.14 39.65
N ASP A 583 -44.70 -38.14 39.46
CA ASP A 583 -44.89 -36.73 39.78
C ASP A 583 -45.19 -36.21 41.20
N LEU A 584 -44.62 -35.01 41.41
CA LEU A 584 -44.84 -33.98 42.45
C LEU A 584 -44.07 -34.24 43.76
N VAL A 585 -43.17 -33.35 44.19
CA VAL A 585 -43.23 -31.86 44.24
C VAL A 585 -41.88 -31.24 43.93
#